data_AF-A0A3M1DV59-F1
#
_entry.id   AF-A0A3M1DV59-F1
#
_cell.length_a   1.000
_cell.length_b   1.000
_cell.length_c   1.000
_cell.angle_alpha   90.00
_cell.angle_beta   90.00
_cell.angle_gamma   90.00
#
_symmetry.space_group_name_H-M   'P 1'
#
loop_
_entity.id
_entity.type
_entity.pdbx_description
1 polymer ?
#
loop_
_entity_poly.entity_id
_entity_poly.type
_entity_poly.pdbx_seq_one_letter_code
_entity_poly.pdbx_strand_id
1 'polypeptide(L)' 'MSAPTILIIEDEIHIANALVFNLEAEGYQVRHAVSGEEGLD' A
#
# COMPACT_ATOMS: atom_id res chain seq x y z
N MET A 1 9.23 18.37 3.27
CA MET A 1 9.14 17.49 2.08
C MET A 1 8.02 16.50 2.35
N SER A 2 7.12 16.25 1.39
CA SER A 2 6.14 15.17 1.57
C SER A 2 6.86 13.83 1.41
N ALA A 3 6.50 12.85 2.24
CA ALA A 3 6.98 11.49 2.06
C ALA A 3 6.47 10.93 0.71
N PRO A 4 7.29 10.13 -0.01
CA PRO A 4 6.85 9.47 -1.24
C PRO A 4 5.68 8.52 -0.96
N THR A 5 4.74 8.48 -1.91
CA THR A 5 3.53 7.64 -1.82
C THR A 5 3.70 6.36 -2.63
N ILE A 6 3.33 5.22 -2.04
CA ILE A 6 3.30 3.90 -2.67
C ILE A 6 1.86 3.41 -2.74
N LEU A 7 1.42 2.97 -3.92
CA LEU A 7 0.18 2.22 -4.10
C LEU A 7 0.51 0.73 -4.16
N ILE A 8 -0.13 -0.07 -3.29
CA ILE A 8 -0.04 -1.53 -3.28
C ILE A 8 -1.32 -2.08 -3.87
N ILE A 9 -1.20 -2.96 -4.86
CA ILE A 9 -2.32 -3.75 -5.40
C ILE A 9 -2.07 -5.20 -4.99
N GLU A 10 -2.85 -5.71 -4.04
CA GLU A 10 -2.66 -7.02 -3.41
C GLU A 10 -4.01 -7.56 -2.91
N ASP A 11 -4.42 -8.73 -3.39
CA ASP A 11 -5.72 -9.33 -3.08
C ASP A 11 -5.74 -10.11 -1.76
N GLU A 12 -4.57 -10.54 -1.25
CA GLU A 12 -4.48 -11.22 0.04
C GLU A 12 -4.21 -10.24 1.19
N ILE A 13 -5.20 -10.09 2.07
CA ILE A 13 -5.20 -9.06 3.12
C ILE A 13 -4.06 -9.22 4.13
N HIS A 14 -3.60 -10.45 4.42
CA HIS A 14 -2.52 -10.66 5.38
C HIS A 14 -1.18 -10.23 4.79
N ILE A 15 -0.99 -10.45 3.48
CA ILE A 15 0.19 -9.98 2.75
C ILE A 15 0.16 -8.45 2.66
N ALA A 16 -0.97 -7.87 2.25
CA ALA A 16 -1.14 -6.43 2.16
C ALA A 16 -0.83 -5.72 3.48
N ASN A 17 -1.38 -6.21 4.59
CA ASN A 17 -1.15 -5.62 5.92
C ASN A 17 0.33 -5.67 6.33
N ALA A 18 1.02 -6.77 6.05
CA ALA A 18 2.45 -6.89 6.34
C ALA A 18 3.28 -5.89 5.52
N LEU A 19 2.94 -5.69 4.23
CA LEU A 19 3.62 -4.73 3.37
C LEU A 19 3.35 -3.29 3.80
N VAL A 20 2.09 -2.93 4.08
CA VAL A 20 1.70 -1.60 4.56
C VAL A 20 2.46 -1.27 5.84
N PHE A 21 2.44 -2.16 6.83
CA PHE A 21 3.13 -1.95 8.11
C PHE A 21 4.63 -1.66 7.94
N ASN A 22 5.32 -2.46 7.11
CA ASN A 22 6.76 -2.28 6.89
C ASN A 22 7.08 -0.97 6.16
N LEU A 23 6.33 -0.64 5.12
CA LEU A 23 6.56 0.58 4.32
C LEU A 23 6.22 1.85 5.12
N GLU A 24 5.15 1.82 5.91
CA GLU A 24 4.85 2.93 6.83
C GLU A 24 5.94 3.09 7.89
N ALA A 25 6.49 1.98 8.43
CA ALA A 25 7.61 2.02 9.36
C ALA A 25 8.90 2.58 8.73
N GLU A 26 9.09 2.42 7.42
CA GLU A 26 10.17 3.04 6.64
C GLU A 26 9.91 4.52 6.31
N GLY A 27 8.73 5.04 6.64
CA GLY A 27 8.36 6.45 6.46
C GLY A 27 7.68 6.78 5.13
N TYR A 28 7.23 5.77 4.38
CA TYR A 28 6.42 5.97 3.18
C TYR A 28 4.97 6.27 3.54
N GLN A 29 4.27 6.99 2.65
CA GLN A 29 2.80 7.01 2.67
C GLN A 29 2.30 5.85 1.83
N VAL A 30 1.37 5.05 2.34
CA VAL A 30 0.89 3.86 1.64
C VAL A 30 -0.60 3.99 1.35
N ARG A 31 -1.00 3.64 0.13
CA ARG A 31 -2.38 3.34 -0.27
C ARG A 31 -2.44 1.86 -0.65
N HIS A 32 -3.51 1.18 -0.28
CA HIS A 32 -3.75 -0.21 -0.66
C HIS A 32 -5.05 -0.30 -1.46
N ALA A 33 -5.04 -1.19 -2.46
CA ALA A 33 -6.18 -1.61 -3.24
C ALA A 33 -6.19 -3.15 -3.31
N VAL A 34 -7.35 -3.78 -3.16
CA VAL A 34 -7.49 -5.24 -3.19
C VAL A 34 -7.54 -5.81 -4.61
N SER A 35 -7.71 -4.95 -5.62
CA SER A 35 -7.77 -5.34 -7.02
C SER A 35 -7.15 -4.29 -7.92
N GLY A 36 -6.83 -4.69 -9.16
CA GLY A 36 -6.34 -3.77 -10.17
C GLY A 36 -7.36 -2.68 -10.54
N GLU A 37 -8.65 -2.98 -10.48
CA GLU A 37 -9.72 -2.01 -10.74
C GLU A 37 -9.77 -0.95 -9.63
N GLU A 38 -9.71 -1.36 -8.36
CA GLU A 38 -9.65 -0.42 -7.23
C GLU A 38 -8.38 0.44 -7.25
N GLY A 39 -7.27 -0.10 -7.77
CA GLY A 39 -6.02 0.67 -7.92
C GLY A 39 -6.06 1.75 -9.00
N LEU A 40 -7.05 1.73 -9.90
CA LEU A 40 -7.22 2.72 -10.97
C LEU A 40 -8.15 3.88 -10.58
N ASP A 41 -8.99 3.70 -9.56
CA ASP A 41 -9.91 4.72 -9.03
C ASP A 41 -9.22 5.73 -8.08
#